data_AF-G0A136-F1
#
_entry.id   AF-G0A136-F1
#
_cell.length_a   1.000
_cell.length_b   1.000
_cell.length_c   1.000
_cell.angle_alpha   90.00
_cell.angle_beta   90.00
_cell.angle_gamma   90.00
#
_symmetry.space_group_name_H-M   'P 1'
#
loop_
_entity.id
_entity.type
_entity.pdbx_description
1 polymer ?
#
loop_
_entity_poly.entity_id
_entity_poly.type
_entity_poly.pdbx_seq_one_letter_code
_entity_poly.pdbx_strand_id
1 'polypeptide(L)'
;MKSDILTPTTRNLQLDFFRGLALMIIFINHMPFNPWFAYTPSRLGPSDAAETFVFLSGFAAAIAFGRTFKQAGIALGSVRVLFRCSQIYLAHLVSFLLMSILVILVTSWDATHATWHLEKLKYFFDHTPQALLALASLRYVPNFIDILPMYLVILLWLPMVWALSRIHVMLALGFSVSLYVAARYFGWELTADPTTGRVWYFNPFCWQLVFFTGFAFSSGWLPIPPFRRSLMLLCLAYAIFCYPLENAYGYDRLPWFAAFREQWEPLLNKNHLGVLRYLHFLAMTYLLSHFMRKYSHWLTSKPAREIIALGQQSLPIFILGICLSFLGGVVLEGMHADFIDSLWVNLAGLGLMLLSARLLNWLDRKPWKNLTQPAVNPDWSKQFVLASTLVILTIAPLQLLQSPAANPSLAATTPTIAETVVAEPDLAIVGLRDLAVGSELSNTEQVTFTAPEAAIELPEPL
;
A
#
# COMPACT_ATOMS: atom_id res chain seq x y z
N MET A 1 -37.98 -11.76 24.70
CA MET A 1 -37.78 -11.96 23.26
C MET A 1 -38.36 -10.76 22.50
N LYS A 2 -37.59 -9.67 22.42
CA LYS A 2 -37.82 -8.59 21.45
C LYS A 2 -36.50 -8.46 20.71
N SER A 3 -36.45 -9.01 19.51
CA SER A 3 -35.38 -8.77 18.56
C SER A 3 -35.41 -7.28 18.25
N ASP A 4 -34.50 -6.53 18.86
CA ASP A 4 -34.15 -5.22 18.36
C ASP A 4 -33.76 -5.42 16.89
N ILE A 5 -34.65 -4.96 16.01
CA ILE A 5 -34.39 -4.82 14.59
C ILE A 5 -33.24 -3.84 14.54
N LEU A 6 -32.02 -4.38 14.48
CA LEU A 6 -30.79 -3.66 14.23
C LEU A 6 -31.05 -2.85 12.97
N THR A 7 -31.32 -1.56 13.12
CA THR A 7 -31.37 -0.65 12.00
C THR A 7 -30.04 -0.84 11.26
N PRO A 8 -30.05 -1.27 9.99
CA PRO A 8 -28.83 -1.51 9.27
C PRO A 8 -28.05 -0.19 9.26
N THR A 9 -26.90 -0.20 9.93
CA THR A 9 -26.00 0.97 10.03
C THR A 9 -25.88 1.57 8.64
N THR A 10 -26.40 2.78 8.44
CA THR A 10 -26.50 3.38 7.10
C THR A 10 -25.09 3.60 6.60
N ARG A 11 -24.72 2.94 5.51
CA ARG A 11 -23.37 2.98 4.94
C ARG A 11 -23.01 4.42 4.57
N ASN A 12 -21.79 4.87 4.93
CA ASN A 12 -21.35 6.23 4.66
C ASN A 12 -20.94 6.40 3.18
N LEU A 13 -21.87 6.93 2.37
CA LEU A 13 -21.67 7.12 0.92
C LEU A 13 -20.56 8.13 0.59
N GLN A 14 -20.34 9.14 1.44
CA GLN A 14 -19.25 10.10 1.24
C GLN A 14 -17.89 9.41 1.32
N LEU A 15 -17.74 8.53 2.31
CA LEU A 15 -16.52 7.77 2.51
C LEU A 15 -16.25 6.85 1.30
N ASP A 16 -17.26 6.12 0.82
CA ASP A 16 -17.10 5.27 -0.36
C ASP A 16 -16.80 6.11 -1.62
N PHE A 17 -17.45 7.27 -1.81
CA PHE A 17 -17.18 8.15 -2.95
C PHE A 17 -15.72 8.59 -3.02
N PHE A 18 -15.18 9.14 -1.92
CA PHE A 18 -13.79 9.61 -1.94
C PHE A 18 -12.78 8.47 -2.04
N ARG A 19 -13.09 7.28 -1.51
CA ARG A 19 -12.27 6.09 -1.74
C ARG A 19 -12.26 5.70 -3.21
N GLY A 20 -13.42 5.71 -3.87
CA GLY A 20 -13.53 5.46 -5.30
C GLY A 20 -12.74 6.46 -6.13
N LEU A 21 -12.87 7.75 -5.82
CA LEU A 21 -12.12 8.82 -6.49
C LEU A 21 -10.61 8.65 -6.30
N ALA A 22 -10.16 8.34 -5.08
CA ALA A 22 -8.75 8.06 -4.81
C ALA A 22 -8.23 6.88 -5.64
N LEU A 23 -9.01 5.79 -5.79
CA LEU A 23 -8.61 4.64 -6.61
C LEU A 23 -8.48 4.99 -8.10
N MET A 24 -9.38 5.82 -8.63
CA MET A 24 -9.28 6.30 -10.02
C MET A 24 -8.02 7.13 -10.24
N ILE A 25 -7.71 8.04 -9.29
CA ILE A 25 -6.50 8.86 -9.36
C ILE A 25 -5.24 8.01 -9.21
N ILE A 26 -5.22 7.05 -8.28
CA ILE A 26 -4.11 6.11 -8.10
C ILE A 26 -3.84 5.35 -9.40
N PHE A 27 -4.88 4.84 -10.07
CA PHE A 27 -4.77 4.15 -11.34
C PHE A 27 -4.08 5.02 -12.42
N ILE A 28 -4.53 6.27 -12.60
CA ILE A 28 -3.93 7.21 -13.56
C ILE A 28 -2.47 7.50 -13.18
N ASN A 29 -2.21 7.77 -11.91
CA ASN A 29 -0.89 8.17 -11.41
C ASN A 29 0.15 7.05 -11.42
N HIS A 30 -0.30 5.79 -11.38
CA HIS A 30 0.58 4.62 -11.43
C HIS A 30 0.74 4.09 -12.85
N MET A 31 0.12 4.69 -13.86
CA MET A 31 0.33 4.32 -15.26
C MET A 31 1.49 5.16 -15.82
N PRO A 32 2.69 4.57 -16.03
CA PRO A 32 3.78 5.31 -16.64
C PRO A 32 3.44 5.76 -18.06
N PHE A 33 4.14 6.80 -18.52
CA PHE A 33 3.93 7.46 -19.81
C PHE A 33 2.54 8.10 -19.98
N ASN A 34 1.72 8.14 -18.94
CA ASN A 34 0.39 8.74 -19.00
C ASN A 34 0.45 10.26 -18.78
N PRO A 35 0.17 11.10 -19.80
CA PRO A 35 0.23 12.55 -19.67
C PRO A 35 -0.89 13.10 -18.77
N TRP A 36 -1.96 12.33 -18.52
CA TRP A 36 -3.05 12.72 -17.62
C TRP A 36 -2.59 12.87 -16.16
N PHE A 37 -1.46 12.26 -15.79
CA PHE A 37 -0.80 12.46 -14.51
C PHE A 37 -0.56 13.95 -14.20
N ALA A 38 -0.31 14.78 -15.22
CA ALA A 38 -0.13 16.24 -15.08
C ALA A 38 -1.35 16.97 -14.51
N TYR A 39 -2.53 16.36 -14.58
CA TYR A 39 -3.82 16.96 -14.23
C TYR A 39 -4.48 16.29 -13.02
N THR A 40 -3.75 15.45 -12.29
CA THR A 40 -4.25 14.85 -11.05
C THR A 40 -3.75 15.62 -9.83
N PRO A 41 -4.34 15.42 -8.63
CA PRO A 41 -3.91 16.11 -7.42
C PRO A 41 -2.41 16.04 -7.12
N SER A 42 -1.70 14.99 -7.56
CA SER A 42 -0.23 14.87 -7.42
C SER A 42 0.57 15.97 -8.11
N ARG A 43 -0.06 16.73 -9.03
CA ARG A 43 0.56 17.84 -9.76
C ARG A 43 -0.12 19.19 -9.47
N LEU A 44 -1.10 19.21 -8.58
CA LEU A 44 -1.79 20.44 -8.16
C LEU A 44 -1.32 20.93 -6.78
N GLY A 45 -0.42 20.20 -6.14
CA GLY A 45 0.18 20.52 -4.85
C GLY A 45 0.86 19.28 -4.25
N PRO A 46 1.47 19.39 -3.05
CA PRO A 46 2.29 18.33 -2.48
C PRO A 46 1.50 17.10 -2.03
N SER A 47 0.25 17.23 -1.57
CA SER A 47 -0.54 16.03 -1.18
C SER A 47 -1.33 15.44 -2.34
N ASP A 48 -1.55 14.12 -2.35
CA ASP A 48 -2.30 13.45 -3.40
C ASP A 48 -3.32 12.41 -2.91
N ALA A 49 -3.66 11.45 -3.77
CA ALA A 49 -4.62 10.39 -3.46
C ALA A 49 -4.14 9.47 -2.33
N ALA A 50 -2.83 9.37 -2.06
CA ALA A 50 -2.29 8.55 -0.98
C ALA A 50 -2.77 9.07 0.39
N GLU A 51 -2.58 10.37 0.69
CA GLU A 51 -3.04 10.94 1.96
C GLU A 51 -4.56 10.80 2.12
N THR A 52 -5.31 11.03 1.04
CA THR A 52 -6.77 10.83 1.02
C THR A 52 -7.14 9.37 1.35
N PHE A 53 -6.49 8.41 0.71
CA PHE A 53 -6.77 6.99 0.91
C PHE A 53 -6.42 6.52 2.33
N VAL A 54 -5.28 6.98 2.87
CA VAL A 54 -4.82 6.63 4.23
C VAL A 54 -5.71 7.27 5.30
N PHE A 55 -6.08 8.55 5.13
CA PHE A 55 -7.00 9.25 6.03
C PHE A 55 -8.36 8.57 6.08
N LEU A 56 -8.94 8.24 4.91
CA LEU A 56 -10.23 7.55 4.83
C LEU A 56 -10.16 6.13 5.38
N SER A 57 -9.01 5.46 5.26
CA SER A 57 -8.77 4.16 5.89
C SER A 57 -8.82 4.28 7.42
N GLY A 58 -8.22 5.33 8.00
CA GLY A 58 -8.33 5.64 9.43
C GLY A 58 -9.75 5.95 9.86
N PHE A 59 -10.45 6.78 9.08
CA PHE A 59 -11.84 7.11 9.31
C PHE A 59 -12.75 5.87 9.29
N ALA A 60 -12.54 4.98 8.32
CA ALA A 60 -13.26 3.71 8.19
C ALA A 60 -12.91 2.73 9.31
N ALA A 61 -11.64 2.68 9.73
CA ALA A 61 -11.18 1.82 10.82
C ALA A 61 -11.85 2.18 12.16
N ALA A 62 -12.04 3.47 12.44
CA ALA A 62 -12.79 3.91 13.62
C ALA A 62 -14.25 3.41 13.61
N ILE A 63 -14.92 3.46 12.46
CA ILE A 63 -16.29 2.92 12.32
C ILE A 63 -16.29 1.40 12.46
N ALA A 64 -15.37 0.73 11.76
CA ALA A 64 -15.34 -0.72 11.67
C ALA A 64 -14.96 -1.37 13.00
N PHE A 65 -13.84 -0.95 13.61
CA PHE A 65 -13.28 -1.57 14.80
C PHE A 65 -13.71 -0.90 16.09
N GLY A 66 -14.00 0.40 16.09
CA GLY A 66 -14.39 1.14 17.30
C GLY A 66 -15.61 0.54 18.00
N ARG A 67 -16.61 0.06 17.24
CA ARG A 67 -17.76 -0.65 17.82
C ARG A 67 -17.35 -1.97 18.48
N THR A 68 -16.50 -2.77 17.84
CA THR A 68 -16.02 -4.04 18.41
C THR A 68 -15.21 -3.80 19.66
N PHE A 69 -14.30 -2.82 19.66
CA PHE A 69 -13.54 -2.49 20.85
C PHE A 69 -14.41 -2.02 22.02
N LYS A 70 -15.46 -1.22 21.74
CA LYS A 70 -16.42 -0.76 22.76
C LYS A 70 -17.30 -1.89 23.31
N GLN A 71 -17.79 -2.78 22.44
CA GLN A 71 -18.82 -3.77 22.81
C GLN A 71 -18.25 -5.13 23.21
N ALA A 72 -17.13 -5.56 22.62
CA ALA A 72 -16.54 -6.87 22.82
C ALA A 72 -15.13 -6.83 23.43
N GLY A 73 -14.66 -5.65 23.83
CA GLY A 73 -13.38 -5.46 24.51
C GLY A 73 -12.15 -5.51 23.60
N ILE A 74 -10.99 -5.27 24.21
CA ILE A 74 -9.71 -5.15 23.48
C ILE A 74 -9.23 -6.46 22.87
N ALA A 75 -9.47 -7.59 23.54
CA ALA A 75 -9.03 -8.90 23.04
C ALA A 75 -9.71 -9.25 21.71
N LEU A 76 -11.05 -9.27 21.67
CA LEU A 76 -11.77 -9.60 20.45
C LEU A 76 -11.62 -8.51 19.37
N GLY A 77 -11.52 -7.24 19.78
CA GLY A 77 -11.15 -6.15 18.88
C GLY A 77 -9.81 -6.38 18.20
N SER A 78 -8.79 -6.82 18.95
CA SER A 78 -7.46 -7.13 18.42
C SER A 78 -7.50 -8.32 17.46
N VAL A 79 -8.23 -9.39 17.79
CA VAL A 79 -8.42 -10.53 16.86
C VAL A 79 -9.04 -10.07 15.54
N ARG A 80 -10.05 -9.19 15.58
CA ARG A 80 -10.67 -8.64 14.37
C ARG A 80 -9.71 -7.77 13.57
N VAL A 81 -8.84 -7.01 14.23
CA VAL A 81 -7.77 -6.24 13.58
C VAL A 81 -6.75 -7.19 12.93
N LEU A 82 -6.28 -8.21 13.63
CA LEU A 82 -5.34 -9.21 13.09
C LEU A 82 -5.92 -9.96 11.89
N PHE A 83 -7.20 -10.31 11.93
CA PHE A 83 -7.90 -10.89 10.78
C PHE A 83 -7.95 -9.93 9.59
N ARG A 84 -8.07 -8.62 9.83
CA ARG A 84 -7.96 -7.64 8.74
C ARG A 84 -6.52 -7.52 8.24
N CYS A 85 -5.53 -7.54 9.13
CA CYS A 85 -4.12 -7.52 8.75
C CYS A 85 -3.76 -8.73 7.88
N SER A 86 -4.28 -9.92 8.16
CA SER A 86 -4.02 -11.11 7.33
C SER A 86 -4.58 -10.97 5.91
N GLN A 87 -5.75 -10.34 5.75
CA GLN A 87 -6.32 -10.03 4.43
C GLN A 87 -5.45 -9.06 3.63
N ILE A 88 -4.90 -8.02 4.28
CA ILE A 88 -4.02 -7.04 3.65
C ILE A 88 -2.67 -7.66 3.30
N TYR A 89 -2.13 -8.46 4.20
CA TYR A 89 -0.90 -9.21 3.99
C TYR A 89 -1.03 -10.15 2.78
N LEU A 90 -2.12 -10.94 2.73
CA LEU A 90 -2.38 -11.81 1.59
C LEU A 90 -2.59 -11.01 0.30
N ALA A 91 -3.29 -9.87 0.36
CA ALA A 91 -3.43 -8.97 -0.78
C ALA A 91 -2.08 -8.42 -1.26
N HIS A 92 -1.15 -8.10 -0.36
CA HIS A 92 0.20 -7.69 -0.73
C HIS A 92 0.94 -8.81 -1.48
N LEU A 93 0.94 -10.03 -0.94
CA LEU A 93 1.56 -11.19 -1.60
C LEU A 93 0.94 -11.50 -2.96
N VAL A 94 -0.39 -11.49 -3.05
CA VAL A 94 -1.11 -11.73 -4.32
C VAL A 94 -0.83 -10.62 -5.32
N SER A 95 -0.80 -9.36 -4.90
CA SER A 95 -0.47 -8.25 -5.81
C SER A 95 0.95 -8.36 -6.35
N PHE A 96 1.90 -8.75 -5.50
CA PHE A 96 3.27 -9.02 -5.91
C PHE A 96 3.35 -10.13 -6.93
N LEU A 97 2.68 -11.27 -6.66
CA LEU A 97 2.66 -12.42 -7.55
C LEU A 97 2.05 -12.07 -8.90
N LEU A 98 0.89 -11.41 -8.90
CA LEU A 98 0.21 -10.98 -10.13
C LEU A 98 1.10 -10.03 -10.95
N MET A 99 1.73 -9.05 -10.30
CA MET A 99 2.63 -8.12 -10.99
C MET A 99 3.85 -8.84 -11.58
N SER A 100 4.45 -9.76 -10.83
CA SER A 100 5.59 -10.56 -11.31
C SER A 100 5.22 -11.41 -12.52
N ILE A 101 4.05 -12.06 -12.48
CA ILE A 101 3.51 -12.82 -13.61
C ILE A 101 3.28 -11.91 -14.83
N LEU A 102 2.68 -10.74 -14.63
CA LEU A 102 2.42 -9.79 -15.72
C LEU A 102 3.72 -9.28 -16.37
N VAL A 103 4.73 -8.96 -15.57
CA VAL A 103 6.05 -8.55 -16.07
C VAL A 103 6.68 -9.67 -16.89
N ILE A 104 6.67 -10.91 -16.40
CA ILE A 104 7.20 -12.07 -17.15
C ILE A 104 6.42 -12.26 -18.45
N LEU A 105 5.09 -12.19 -18.40
CA LEU A 105 4.24 -12.38 -19.58
C LEU A 105 4.54 -11.34 -20.67
N VAL A 106 4.60 -10.06 -20.30
CA VAL A 106 4.88 -8.97 -21.24
C VAL A 106 6.29 -9.13 -21.84
N THR A 107 7.30 -9.33 -21.00
CA THR A 107 8.70 -9.48 -21.44
C THR A 107 8.94 -10.74 -22.27
N SER A 108 8.12 -11.79 -22.09
CA SER A 108 8.18 -13.00 -22.92
C SER A 108 7.64 -12.79 -24.34
N TRP A 109 6.72 -11.83 -24.51
CA TRP A 109 6.18 -11.45 -25.82
C TRP A 109 7.11 -10.48 -26.54
N ASP A 110 7.65 -9.51 -25.80
CA ASP A 110 8.63 -8.55 -26.30
C ASP A 110 9.57 -8.12 -25.17
N ALA A 111 10.84 -8.50 -25.29
CA ALA A 111 11.86 -8.21 -24.29
C ALA A 111 12.22 -6.72 -24.18
N THR A 112 11.79 -5.88 -25.13
CA THR A 112 12.05 -4.44 -25.11
C THR A 112 11.02 -3.65 -24.30
N HIS A 113 9.83 -4.22 -24.07
CA HIS A 113 8.77 -3.61 -23.28
C HIS A 113 8.89 -3.92 -21.78
N ALA A 114 8.40 -3.01 -20.93
CA ALA A 114 8.37 -3.17 -19.47
C ALA A 114 9.73 -3.27 -18.76
N THR A 115 10.83 -2.97 -19.43
CA THR A 115 12.21 -2.97 -18.86
C THR A 115 12.30 -2.11 -17.60
N TRP A 116 11.66 -0.93 -17.61
CA TRP A 116 11.54 0.00 -16.49
C TRP A 116 10.89 -0.60 -15.23
N HIS A 117 10.15 -1.71 -15.36
CA HIS A 117 9.57 -2.42 -14.22
C HIS A 117 10.33 -3.70 -13.86
N LEU A 118 10.90 -4.38 -14.85
CA LEU A 118 11.79 -5.53 -14.64
C LEU A 118 12.96 -5.15 -13.73
N GLU A 119 13.57 -3.98 -13.96
CA GLU A 119 14.67 -3.46 -13.13
C GLU A 119 14.27 -3.31 -11.65
N LYS A 120 13.03 -2.91 -11.37
CA LYS A 120 12.51 -2.76 -10.00
C LYS A 120 12.29 -4.10 -9.29
N LEU A 121 12.26 -5.20 -10.04
CA LEU A 121 12.11 -6.56 -9.55
C LEU A 121 13.41 -7.37 -9.64
N LYS A 122 14.53 -6.72 -9.99
CA LYS A 122 15.82 -7.39 -10.21
C LYS A 122 16.25 -8.25 -9.03
N TYR A 123 16.16 -7.75 -7.79
CA TYR A 123 16.45 -8.54 -6.59
C TYR A 123 15.63 -9.84 -6.51
N PHE A 124 14.35 -9.79 -6.88
CA PHE A 124 13.50 -10.97 -6.88
C PHE A 124 13.95 -12.00 -7.91
N PHE A 125 14.24 -11.58 -9.14
CA PHE A 125 14.64 -12.51 -10.19
C PHE A 125 16.04 -13.08 -9.96
N ASP A 126 17.00 -12.25 -9.52
CA ASP A 126 18.39 -12.66 -9.30
C ASP A 126 18.55 -13.54 -8.03
N HIS A 127 17.72 -13.32 -7.00
CA HIS A 127 17.83 -13.97 -5.69
C HIS A 127 16.49 -14.54 -5.21
N THR A 128 15.77 -15.26 -6.09
CA THR A 128 14.39 -15.72 -5.85
C THR A 128 14.16 -16.35 -4.46
N PRO A 129 14.96 -17.32 -3.97
CA PRO A 129 14.71 -17.92 -2.65
C PRO A 129 14.79 -16.91 -1.50
N GLN A 130 15.82 -16.06 -1.50
CA GLN A 130 16.03 -15.02 -0.49
C GLN A 130 14.95 -13.94 -0.60
N ALA A 131 14.53 -13.60 -1.82
CA ALA A 131 13.50 -12.62 -2.07
C ALA A 131 12.13 -13.10 -1.61
N LEU A 132 11.80 -14.39 -1.74
CA LEU A 132 10.56 -14.96 -1.20
C LEU A 132 10.50 -14.86 0.33
N LEU A 133 11.60 -15.20 1.02
CA LEU A 133 11.69 -15.05 2.48
C LEU A 133 11.65 -13.57 2.91
N ALA A 134 12.34 -12.70 2.17
CA ALA A 134 12.34 -11.26 2.42
C ALA A 134 10.96 -10.64 2.17
N LEU A 135 10.23 -11.08 1.14
CA LEU A 135 8.87 -10.64 0.84
C LEU A 135 7.91 -11.08 1.94
N ALA A 136 7.98 -12.35 2.36
CA ALA A 136 7.13 -12.88 3.43
C ALA A 136 7.40 -12.19 4.78
N SER A 137 8.65 -11.80 5.04
CA SER A 137 9.02 -11.04 6.25
C SER A 137 8.90 -9.52 6.09
N LEU A 138 8.37 -9.02 4.96
CA LEU A 138 8.27 -7.60 4.63
C LEU A 138 9.62 -6.82 4.63
N ARG A 139 10.74 -7.53 4.51
CA ARG A 139 12.09 -6.95 4.28
C ARG A 139 12.32 -6.61 2.82
N TYR A 140 11.56 -7.20 1.91
CA TYR A 140 11.50 -6.84 0.51
C TYR A 140 10.09 -6.35 0.15
N VAL A 141 9.96 -5.06 -0.14
CA VAL A 141 8.69 -4.38 -0.43
C VAL A 141 8.84 -3.56 -1.70
N PRO A 142 8.34 -4.04 -2.86
CA PRO A 142 8.40 -3.29 -4.10
C PRO A 142 7.56 -2.01 -4.07
N ASN A 143 8.09 -0.94 -4.65
CA ASN A 143 7.51 0.40 -4.63
C ASN A 143 6.07 0.50 -5.16
N PHE A 144 5.64 -0.44 -5.99
CA PHE A 144 4.33 -0.36 -6.65
C PHE A 144 3.14 -0.77 -5.75
N ILE A 145 3.43 -1.43 -4.62
CA ILE A 145 2.43 -2.01 -3.70
C ILE A 145 2.76 -1.74 -2.21
N ASP A 146 3.69 -0.82 -1.95
CA ASP A 146 4.28 -0.55 -0.64
C ASP A 146 3.32 0.13 0.36
N ILE A 147 2.25 0.75 -0.14
CA ILE A 147 1.17 1.31 0.69
C ILE A 147 0.44 0.21 1.51
N LEU A 148 0.43 -1.04 1.03
CA LEU A 148 -0.25 -2.15 1.72
C LEU A 148 0.52 -2.60 2.98
N PRO A 149 1.84 -2.90 2.94
CA PRO A 149 2.63 -3.13 4.15
C PRO A 149 2.59 -1.98 5.15
N MET A 150 2.66 -0.72 4.67
CA MET A 150 2.52 0.45 5.56
C MET A 150 1.18 0.40 6.31
N TYR A 151 0.08 0.14 5.60
CA TYR A 151 -1.25 0.03 6.22
C TYR A 151 -1.35 -1.12 7.23
N LEU A 152 -0.70 -2.25 6.97
CA LEU A 152 -0.62 -3.38 7.88
C LEU A 152 0.04 -2.97 9.21
N VAL A 153 1.21 -2.32 9.17
CA VAL A 153 1.94 -1.87 10.36
C VAL A 153 1.09 -0.90 11.19
N ILE A 154 0.46 0.07 10.53
CA ILE A 154 -0.40 1.06 11.21
C ILE A 154 -1.59 0.39 11.91
N LEU A 155 -2.22 -0.61 11.28
CA LEU A 155 -3.31 -1.35 11.90
C LEU A 155 -2.86 -2.16 13.12
N LEU A 156 -1.64 -2.69 13.14
CA LEU A 156 -1.11 -3.40 14.30
C LEU A 156 -0.98 -2.49 15.53
N TRP A 157 -0.79 -1.18 15.36
CA TRP A 157 -0.80 -0.22 16.47
C TRP A 157 -2.20 0.16 16.94
N LEU A 158 -3.25 -0.15 16.17
CA LEU A 158 -4.62 0.28 16.47
C LEU A 158 -5.12 -0.20 17.85
N PRO A 159 -4.95 -1.47 18.28
CA PRO A 159 -5.37 -1.90 19.62
C PRO A 159 -4.68 -1.12 20.75
N MET A 160 -3.39 -0.81 20.60
CA MET A 160 -2.62 -0.04 21.57
C MET A 160 -3.11 1.42 21.61
N VAL A 161 -3.25 2.08 20.46
CA VAL A 161 -3.76 3.47 20.40
C VAL A 161 -5.19 3.55 20.96
N TRP A 162 -6.00 2.53 20.68
CA TRP A 162 -7.31 2.41 21.31
C TRP A 162 -7.21 2.28 22.83
N ALA A 163 -6.33 1.42 23.36
CA ALA A 163 -6.13 1.26 24.79
C ALA A 163 -5.73 2.59 25.47
N LEU A 164 -4.80 3.34 24.87
CA LEU A 164 -4.39 4.67 25.35
C LEU A 164 -5.59 5.63 25.40
N SER A 165 -6.48 5.59 24.40
CA SER A 165 -7.69 6.42 24.39
C SER A 165 -8.68 6.11 25.51
N ARG A 166 -8.61 4.90 26.09
CA ARG A 166 -9.45 4.51 27.25
C ARG A 166 -8.95 5.11 28.56
N ILE A 167 -7.66 5.44 28.63
CA ILE A 167 -7.07 6.17 29.75
C ILE A 167 -7.34 7.66 29.54
N HIS A 168 -6.88 8.22 28.43
CA HIS A 168 -7.13 9.60 28.05
C HIS A 168 -6.92 9.81 26.55
N VAL A 169 -7.82 10.53 25.88
CA VAL A 169 -7.74 10.76 24.42
C VAL A 169 -6.43 11.44 24.02
N MET A 170 -5.89 12.34 24.84
CA MET A 170 -4.61 13.01 24.54
C MET A 170 -3.41 12.06 24.57
N LEU A 171 -3.48 10.91 25.26
CA LEU A 171 -2.42 9.91 25.19
C LEU A 171 -2.40 9.22 23.83
N ALA A 172 -3.58 8.93 23.26
CA ALA A 172 -3.68 8.36 21.91
C ALA A 172 -3.19 9.34 20.84
N LEU A 173 -3.59 10.61 20.93
CA LEU A 173 -3.12 11.67 20.01
C LEU A 173 -1.62 11.95 20.22
N GLY A 174 -1.19 12.04 21.47
CA GLY A 174 0.20 12.25 21.86
C GLY A 174 1.12 11.13 21.38
N PHE A 175 0.68 9.87 21.43
CA PHE A 175 1.41 8.75 20.84
C PHE A 175 1.66 8.95 19.34
N SER A 176 0.61 9.29 18.58
CA SER A 176 0.73 9.49 17.12
C SER A 176 1.66 10.66 16.79
N VAL A 177 1.53 11.79 17.49
CA VAL A 177 2.41 12.95 17.27
C VAL A 177 3.85 12.66 17.70
N SER A 178 4.05 12.04 18.87
CA SER A 178 5.39 11.72 19.38
C SER A 178 6.10 10.71 18.49
N LEU A 179 5.40 9.70 17.98
CA LEU A 179 5.95 8.72 17.06
C LEU A 179 6.39 9.37 15.73
N TYR A 180 5.58 10.29 15.19
CA TYR A 180 5.94 11.07 14.01
C TYR A 180 7.20 11.92 14.26
N VAL A 181 7.22 12.70 15.34
CA VAL A 181 8.37 13.56 15.68
C VAL A 181 9.63 12.74 15.93
N ALA A 182 9.53 11.63 16.67
CA ALA A 182 10.65 10.73 16.92
C ALA A 182 11.19 10.13 15.63
N ALA A 183 10.33 9.64 14.73
CA ALA A 183 10.77 9.09 13.46
C ALA A 183 11.50 10.13 12.60
N ARG A 184 11.00 11.38 12.59
CA ARG A 184 11.61 12.49 11.86
C ARG A 184 12.94 12.95 12.46
N TYR A 185 13.07 12.92 13.78
CA TYR A 185 14.27 13.37 14.49
C TYR A 185 15.37 12.31 14.51
N PHE A 186 15.02 11.05 14.76
CA PHE A 186 15.96 9.92 14.86
C PHE A 186 16.15 9.16 13.54
N GLY A 187 15.43 9.50 12.48
CA GLY A 187 15.54 8.85 11.17
C GLY A 187 15.08 7.39 11.18
N TRP A 188 13.97 7.08 11.85
CA TRP A 188 13.48 5.70 11.94
C TRP A 188 12.90 5.23 10.61
N GLU A 189 13.57 4.25 10.02
CA GLU A 189 13.21 3.65 8.73
C GLU A 189 13.12 2.14 8.80
N LEU A 190 12.38 1.56 7.84
CA LEU A 190 12.36 0.13 7.58
C LEU A 190 13.04 -0.14 6.24
N THR A 191 13.83 -1.20 6.14
CA THR A 191 14.44 -1.63 4.88
C THR A 191 13.39 -2.31 3.99
N ALA A 192 13.29 -1.87 2.74
CA ALA A 192 12.42 -2.42 1.70
C ALA A 192 13.17 -3.21 0.63
N ASP A 193 14.50 -3.12 0.61
CA ASP A 193 15.35 -3.91 -0.28
C ASP A 193 16.65 -4.26 0.47
N PRO A 194 16.88 -5.55 0.78
CA PRO A 194 18.07 -5.98 1.53
C PRO A 194 19.39 -5.76 0.78
N THR A 195 19.37 -5.63 -0.54
CA THR A 195 20.59 -5.49 -1.35
C THR A 195 20.98 -4.05 -1.58
N THR A 196 20.00 -3.20 -1.91
CA THR A 196 20.27 -1.77 -2.16
C THR A 196 20.21 -0.92 -0.89
N GLY A 197 19.71 -1.48 0.22
CA GLY A 197 19.44 -0.73 1.45
C GLY A 197 18.27 0.26 1.31
N ARG A 198 17.53 0.22 0.18
CA ARG A 198 16.40 1.10 -0.05
C ARG A 198 15.39 0.96 1.08
N VAL A 199 14.96 2.09 1.62
CA VAL A 199 13.95 2.16 2.68
C VAL A 199 12.53 2.04 2.14
N TRP A 200 11.58 1.78 3.03
CA TRP A 200 10.15 1.82 2.70
C TRP A 200 9.78 3.18 2.15
N TYR A 201 9.11 3.20 0.99
CA TYR A 201 8.74 4.47 0.38
C TYR A 201 7.65 5.16 1.19
N PHE A 202 6.63 4.46 1.68
CA PHE A 202 5.77 4.96 2.76
C PHE A 202 6.29 4.57 4.15
N ASN A 203 6.96 5.48 4.86
CA ASN A 203 7.42 5.24 6.23
C ASN A 203 6.21 5.13 7.21
N PRO A 204 5.93 3.97 7.81
CA PRO A 204 4.76 3.77 8.66
C PRO A 204 4.79 4.60 9.95
N PHE A 205 5.97 4.91 10.50
CA PHE A 205 6.12 5.74 11.69
C PHE A 205 5.67 7.19 11.45
N CYS A 206 5.80 7.66 10.20
CA CYS A 206 5.35 8.97 9.78
C CYS A 206 3.88 8.95 9.32
N TRP A 207 3.54 8.05 8.40
CA TRP A 207 2.22 8.01 7.75
C TRP A 207 1.06 7.60 8.66
N GLN A 208 1.35 6.94 9.79
CA GLN A 208 0.36 6.71 10.84
C GLN A 208 -0.31 8.01 11.32
N LEU A 209 0.36 9.17 11.23
CA LEU A 209 -0.22 10.45 11.59
C LEU A 209 -1.49 10.75 10.77
N VAL A 210 -1.45 10.58 9.44
CA VAL A 210 -2.62 10.80 8.56
C VAL A 210 -3.74 9.83 8.91
N PHE A 211 -3.38 8.55 9.12
CA PHE A 211 -4.34 7.51 9.48
C PHE A 211 -5.05 7.83 10.80
N PHE A 212 -4.30 8.11 11.87
CA PHE A 212 -4.89 8.40 13.18
C PHE A 212 -5.57 9.76 13.23
N THR A 213 -5.23 10.70 12.34
CA THR A 213 -6.02 11.93 12.15
C THR A 213 -7.43 11.60 11.67
N GLY A 214 -7.56 10.77 10.63
CA GLY A 214 -8.86 10.29 10.15
C GLY A 214 -9.62 9.48 11.19
N PHE A 215 -8.90 8.62 11.91
CA PHE A 215 -9.46 7.84 13.03
C PHE A 215 -10.00 8.75 14.14
N ALA A 216 -9.26 9.79 14.52
CA ALA A 216 -9.60 10.71 15.59
C ALA A 216 -10.84 11.54 15.25
N PHE A 217 -10.98 12.03 14.01
CA PHE A 217 -12.20 12.71 13.58
C PHE A 217 -13.42 11.78 13.61
N SER A 218 -13.29 10.56 13.08
CA SER A 218 -14.38 9.58 13.04
C SER A 218 -14.79 9.07 14.43
N SER A 219 -13.83 8.95 15.34
CA SER A 219 -14.06 8.55 16.73
C SER A 219 -14.61 9.66 17.62
N GLY A 220 -14.66 10.91 17.12
CA GLY A 220 -15.07 12.09 17.89
C GLY A 220 -14.01 12.58 18.89
N TRP A 221 -12.75 12.17 18.72
CA TRP A 221 -11.63 12.63 19.55
C TRP A 221 -11.19 14.05 19.18
N LEU A 222 -11.28 14.39 17.90
CA LEU A 222 -11.03 15.73 17.39
C LEU A 222 -12.36 16.34 16.91
N PRO A 223 -12.65 17.60 17.28
CA PRO A 223 -13.84 18.28 16.78
C PRO A 223 -13.68 18.62 15.30
N ILE A 224 -14.72 18.40 14.51
CA ILE A 224 -14.75 18.83 13.11
C ILE A 224 -14.77 20.37 13.08
N PRO A 225 -13.79 21.03 12.43
CA PRO A 225 -13.74 22.49 12.40
C PRO A 225 -15.01 23.07 11.77
N PRO A 226 -15.64 24.09 12.38
CA PRO A 226 -16.79 24.75 11.78
C PRO A 226 -16.38 25.53 10.52
N PHE A 227 -17.37 25.86 9.68
CA PHE A 227 -17.13 26.75 8.55
C PHE A 227 -16.80 28.15 9.06
N ARG A 228 -15.62 28.66 8.67
CA ARG A 228 -15.20 30.05 8.90
C ARG A 228 -14.62 30.59 7.61
N ARG A 229 -15.14 31.72 7.12
CA ARG A 229 -14.68 32.33 5.86
C ARG A 229 -13.16 32.60 5.86
N SER A 230 -12.63 33.07 6.99
CA SER A 230 -11.18 33.31 7.15
C SER A 230 -10.36 32.02 7.01
N LEU A 231 -10.78 30.93 7.64
CA LEU A 231 -10.10 29.63 7.51
C LEU A 231 -10.21 29.07 6.10
N MET A 232 -11.38 29.20 5.45
CA MET A 232 -11.56 28.82 4.06
C MET A 232 -10.60 29.59 3.13
N LEU A 233 -10.51 30.91 3.30
CA LEU A 233 -9.59 31.76 2.53
C LEU A 233 -8.13 31.40 2.79
N LEU A 234 -7.76 31.10 4.05
CA LEU A 234 -6.42 30.65 4.40
C LEU A 234 -6.07 29.31 3.72
N CYS A 235 -6.96 28.31 3.80
CA CYS A 235 -6.77 27.03 3.14
C CYS A 235 -6.67 27.18 1.61
N LEU A 236 -7.51 28.05 1.03
CA LEU A 236 -7.49 28.33 -0.41
C LEU A 236 -6.19 29.03 -0.83
N ALA A 237 -5.76 30.05 -0.09
CA ALA A 237 -4.52 30.76 -0.33
C ALA A 237 -3.32 29.80 -0.23
N TYR A 238 -3.31 28.90 0.76
CA TYR A 238 -2.26 27.91 0.91
C TYR A 238 -2.25 26.89 -0.24
N ALA A 239 -3.42 26.40 -0.66
CA ALA A 239 -3.52 25.50 -1.82
C ALA A 239 -3.01 26.16 -3.12
N ILE A 240 -3.38 27.42 -3.35
CA ILE A 240 -2.89 28.20 -4.51
C ILE A 240 -1.38 28.41 -4.43
N PHE A 241 -0.84 28.73 -3.24
CA PHE A 241 0.60 28.86 -3.02
C PHE A 241 1.35 27.56 -3.30
N CYS A 242 0.78 26.41 -2.93
CA CYS A 242 1.40 25.10 -3.14
C CYS A 242 1.35 24.62 -4.59
N TYR A 243 0.44 25.15 -5.42
CA TYR A 243 0.27 24.73 -6.81
C TYR A 243 1.59 24.64 -7.62
N PRO A 244 2.43 25.70 -7.70
CA PRO A 244 3.68 25.67 -8.47
C PRO A 244 4.74 24.72 -7.90
N LEU A 245 4.60 24.20 -6.68
CA LEU A 245 5.64 23.36 -6.07
C LEU A 245 5.81 21.99 -6.74
N GLU A 246 4.79 21.51 -7.45
CA GLU A 246 4.76 20.11 -7.93
C GLU A 246 4.45 19.98 -9.43
N ASN A 247 4.34 21.08 -10.18
CA ASN A 247 4.08 21.07 -11.62
C ASN A 247 5.22 21.68 -12.44
N ALA A 248 5.30 21.28 -13.71
CA ALA A 248 6.34 21.72 -14.64
C ALA A 248 6.38 23.25 -14.80
N TYR A 249 5.21 23.91 -14.81
CA TYR A 249 5.15 25.37 -14.90
C TYR A 249 5.94 26.05 -13.77
N GLY A 250 5.80 25.57 -12.52
CA GLY A 250 6.54 26.12 -11.39
C GLY A 250 8.05 25.89 -11.49
N TYR A 251 8.48 24.68 -11.85
CA TYR A 251 9.91 24.39 -12.02
C TYR A 251 10.55 25.19 -13.19
N ASP A 252 9.85 25.28 -14.33
CA ASP A 252 10.42 25.85 -15.55
C ASP A 252 10.31 27.38 -15.61
N ARG A 253 9.24 27.95 -15.02
CA ARG A 253 8.92 29.39 -15.16
C ARG A 253 9.13 30.19 -13.89
N LEU A 254 9.29 29.55 -12.73
CA LEU A 254 9.46 30.22 -11.43
C LEU A 254 10.69 29.67 -10.70
N PRO A 255 11.92 30.07 -11.10
CA PRO A 255 13.16 29.52 -10.52
C PRO A 255 13.25 29.65 -9.00
N TRP A 256 12.70 30.74 -8.44
CA TRP A 256 12.66 30.96 -7.01
C TRP A 256 11.75 29.96 -6.27
N PHE A 257 10.65 29.52 -6.90
CA PHE A 257 9.76 28.49 -6.35
C PHE A 257 10.40 27.10 -6.42
N ALA A 258 11.15 26.81 -7.49
CA ALA A 258 11.94 25.59 -7.60
C ALA A 258 13.00 25.50 -6.49
N ALA A 259 13.77 26.59 -6.29
CA ALA A 259 14.74 26.70 -5.20
C ALA A 259 14.07 26.60 -3.83
N PHE A 260 12.89 27.22 -3.65
CA PHE A 260 12.11 27.07 -2.42
C PHE A 260 11.71 25.60 -2.18
N ARG A 261 11.17 24.90 -3.18
CA ARG A 261 10.81 23.48 -3.03
C ARG A 261 12.00 22.63 -2.61
N GLU A 262 13.16 22.87 -3.23
CA GLU A 262 14.40 22.15 -2.95
C GLU A 262 14.88 22.41 -1.52
N GLN A 263 14.97 23.68 -1.11
CA GLN A 263 15.36 24.07 0.25
C GLN A 263 14.43 23.47 1.32
N TRP A 264 13.14 23.43 1.03
CA TRP A 264 12.10 22.94 1.95
C TRP A 264 11.74 21.47 1.74
N GLU A 265 12.60 20.71 1.03
CA GLU A 265 12.32 19.34 0.68
C GLU A 265 11.89 18.48 1.86
N PRO A 266 12.59 18.46 2.99
CA PRO A 266 12.21 17.57 4.09
C PRO A 266 10.79 17.84 4.59
N LEU A 267 10.32 19.09 4.52
CA LEU A 267 8.96 19.46 4.96
C LEU A 267 7.90 19.21 3.90
N LEU A 268 8.30 18.98 2.66
CA LEU A 268 7.41 18.62 1.56
C LEU A 268 7.48 17.13 1.24
N ASN A 269 8.51 16.40 1.66
CA ASN A 269 8.81 15.01 1.28
C ASN A 269 7.62 14.03 1.41
N LYS A 270 7.46 13.13 0.44
CA LYS A 270 6.38 12.13 0.46
C LYS A 270 6.67 11.00 1.42
N ASN A 271 7.89 10.47 1.38
CA ASN A 271 8.23 9.25 2.09
C ASN A 271 8.02 9.38 3.60
N HIS A 272 8.46 10.51 4.15
CA HIS A 272 8.41 10.82 5.58
C HIS A 272 7.25 11.74 5.96
N LEU A 273 6.23 11.88 5.09
CA LEU A 273 5.08 12.76 5.29
C LEU A 273 5.50 14.16 5.80
N GLY A 274 6.08 14.97 4.92
CA GLY A 274 6.47 16.34 5.22
C GLY A 274 5.34 17.14 5.87
N VAL A 275 5.65 17.95 6.89
CA VAL A 275 4.63 18.71 7.62
C VAL A 275 3.87 19.69 6.72
N LEU A 276 4.53 20.32 5.73
CA LEU A 276 3.86 21.22 4.77
C LEU A 276 2.95 20.43 3.83
N ARG A 277 3.36 19.22 3.42
CA ARG A 277 2.53 18.27 2.67
C ARG A 277 1.30 17.84 3.47
N TYR A 278 1.47 17.52 4.74
CA TYR A 278 0.37 17.16 5.64
C TYR A 278 -0.60 18.32 5.87
N LEU A 279 -0.10 19.55 6.09
CA LEU A 279 -0.94 20.74 6.18
C LEU A 279 -1.70 21.01 4.88
N HIS A 280 -1.09 20.73 3.73
CA HIS A 280 -1.74 20.91 2.43
C HIS A 280 -2.89 19.91 2.28
N PHE A 281 -2.65 18.65 2.67
CA PHE A 281 -3.71 17.64 2.75
C PHE A 281 -4.87 18.06 3.65
N LEU A 282 -4.60 18.60 4.85
CA LEU A 282 -5.64 19.09 5.76
C LEU A 282 -6.41 20.28 5.17
N ALA A 283 -5.72 21.21 4.52
CA ALA A 283 -6.35 22.36 3.85
C ALA A 283 -7.29 21.90 2.74
N MET A 284 -6.84 20.97 1.88
CA MET A 284 -7.67 20.38 0.82
C MET A 284 -8.86 19.63 1.40
N THR A 285 -8.66 18.85 2.47
CA THR A 285 -9.74 18.12 3.15
C THR A 285 -10.77 19.07 3.75
N TYR A 286 -10.35 20.20 4.33
CA TYR A 286 -11.26 21.23 4.83
C TYR A 286 -12.12 21.83 3.72
N LEU A 287 -11.50 22.21 2.59
CA LEU A 287 -12.20 22.77 1.43
C LEU A 287 -13.20 21.78 0.81
N LEU A 288 -12.76 20.54 0.56
CA LEU A 288 -13.57 19.47 -0.02
C LEU A 288 -14.72 19.05 0.89
N SER A 289 -14.48 18.92 2.20
CA SER A 289 -15.51 18.53 3.16
C SER A 289 -16.62 19.58 3.25
N HIS A 290 -16.29 20.87 3.20
CA HIS A 290 -17.28 21.94 3.19
C HIS A 290 -18.13 21.89 1.92
N PHE A 291 -17.48 21.77 0.76
CA PHE A 291 -18.16 21.66 -0.54
C PHE A 291 -19.12 20.46 -0.55
N MET A 292 -18.69 19.28 -0.08
CA MET A 292 -19.54 18.09 -0.03
C MET A 292 -20.69 18.17 0.97
N ARG A 293 -20.51 18.85 2.12
CA ARG A 293 -21.61 19.07 3.07
C ARG A 293 -22.70 19.96 2.47
N LYS A 294 -22.32 20.96 1.68
CA LYS A 294 -23.26 21.87 1.00
C LYS A 294 -23.98 21.18 -0.15
N TYR A 295 -23.31 20.32 -0.91
CA TYR A 295 -23.83 19.67 -2.11
C TYR A 295 -24.04 18.15 -1.95
N SER A 296 -24.45 17.71 -0.75
CA SER A 296 -24.60 16.29 -0.42
C SER A 296 -25.60 15.53 -1.32
N HIS A 297 -26.60 16.23 -1.85
CA HIS A 297 -27.57 15.66 -2.80
C HIS A 297 -26.89 15.11 -4.06
N TRP A 298 -25.74 15.65 -4.47
CA TRP A 298 -25.01 15.23 -5.67
C TRP A 298 -24.46 13.80 -5.57
N LEU A 299 -24.27 13.29 -4.36
CA LEU A 299 -23.87 11.90 -4.12
C LEU A 299 -24.93 10.88 -4.54
N THR A 300 -26.18 11.33 -4.73
CA THR A 300 -27.25 10.48 -5.26
C THR A 300 -27.30 10.45 -6.79
N SER A 301 -26.48 11.25 -7.48
CA SER A 301 -26.40 11.28 -8.94
C SER A 301 -25.85 9.96 -9.50
N LYS A 302 -26.20 9.65 -10.76
CA LYS A 302 -25.67 8.46 -11.46
C LYS A 302 -24.13 8.40 -11.45
N PRO A 303 -23.38 9.44 -11.86
CA PRO A 303 -21.91 9.35 -11.87
C PRO A 303 -21.32 9.14 -10.47
N ALA A 304 -21.86 9.80 -9.44
CA ALA A 304 -21.40 9.60 -8.07
C ALA A 304 -21.62 8.16 -7.58
N ARG A 305 -22.73 7.50 -7.97
CA ARG A 305 -22.98 6.10 -7.63
C ARG A 305 -21.95 5.14 -8.23
N GLU A 306 -21.46 5.43 -9.44
CA GLU A 306 -20.41 4.63 -10.07
C GLU A 306 -19.07 4.75 -9.32
N ILE A 307 -18.71 5.98 -8.96
CA ILE A 307 -17.51 6.23 -8.15
C ILE A 307 -17.64 5.57 -6.77
N ILE A 308 -18.82 5.67 -6.15
CA ILE A 308 -19.12 4.97 -4.90
C ILE A 308 -18.90 3.46 -5.06
N ALA A 309 -19.41 2.84 -6.13
CA ALA A 309 -19.27 1.41 -6.36
C ALA A 309 -17.80 0.93 -6.34
N LEU A 310 -16.88 1.73 -6.92
CA LEU A 310 -15.43 1.48 -6.84
C LEU A 310 -14.93 1.48 -5.39
N GLY A 311 -15.27 2.53 -4.63
CA GLY A 311 -14.83 2.67 -3.24
C GLY A 311 -15.40 1.60 -2.32
N GLN A 312 -16.58 1.05 -2.65
CA GLN A 312 -17.19 -0.03 -1.89
C GLN A 312 -16.36 -1.31 -1.89
N GLN A 313 -15.57 -1.53 -2.96
CA GLN A 313 -14.72 -2.69 -3.20
C GLN A 313 -13.24 -2.32 -3.25
N SER A 314 -12.84 -1.33 -2.44
CA SER A 314 -11.53 -0.68 -2.57
C SER A 314 -10.30 -1.61 -2.62
N LEU A 315 -10.25 -2.71 -1.85
CA LEU A 315 -9.08 -3.58 -1.85
C LEU A 315 -8.95 -4.39 -3.15
N PRO A 316 -9.95 -5.18 -3.60
CA PRO A 316 -9.91 -5.81 -4.92
C PRO A 316 -9.67 -4.82 -6.07
N ILE A 317 -10.32 -3.66 -6.04
CA ILE A 317 -10.20 -2.65 -7.09
C ILE A 317 -8.83 -1.96 -7.08
N PHE A 318 -8.19 -1.82 -5.93
CA PHE A 318 -6.80 -1.38 -5.84
C PHE A 318 -5.86 -2.38 -6.53
N ILE A 319 -5.97 -3.68 -6.22
CA ILE A 319 -5.13 -4.74 -6.81
C ILE A 319 -5.30 -4.76 -8.34
N LEU A 320 -6.56 -4.74 -8.80
CA LEU A 320 -6.87 -4.70 -10.23
C LEU A 320 -6.33 -3.42 -10.88
N GLY A 321 -6.56 -2.25 -10.26
CA GLY A 321 -6.10 -0.96 -10.78
C GLY A 321 -4.59 -0.91 -10.93
N ILE A 322 -3.84 -1.45 -9.97
CA ILE A 322 -2.38 -1.56 -10.07
C ILE A 322 -1.97 -2.44 -11.27
N CYS A 323 -2.57 -3.62 -11.44
CA CYS A 323 -2.30 -4.49 -12.60
C CYS A 323 -2.65 -3.79 -13.94
N LEU A 324 -3.80 -3.13 -14.01
CA LEU A 324 -4.24 -2.41 -15.21
C LEU A 324 -3.37 -1.18 -15.49
N SER A 325 -2.86 -0.50 -14.47
CA SER A 325 -1.97 0.66 -14.64
C SER A 325 -0.61 0.23 -15.22
N PHE A 326 -0.12 -0.94 -14.83
CA PHE A 326 1.06 -1.55 -15.45
C PHE A 326 0.83 -1.84 -16.93
N LEU A 327 -0.23 -2.61 -17.25
CA LEU A 327 -0.57 -2.96 -18.62
C LEU A 327 -0.85 -1.73 -19.48
N GLY A 328 -1.54 -0.73 -18.92
CA GLY A 328 -1.76 0.55 -19.57
C GLY A 328 -0.43 1.23 -19.91
N GLY A 329 0.52 1.27 -18.97
CA GLY A 329 1.86 1.82 -19.22
C GLY A 329 2.60 1.12 -20.34
N VAL A 330 2.53 -0.21 -20.42
CA VAL A 330 3.11 -1.01 -21.52
C VAL A 330 2.47 -0.64 -22.86
N VAL A 331 1.14 -0.51 -22.91
CA VAL A 331 0.42 -0.09 -24.13
C VAL A 331 0.81 1.33 -24.55
N LEU A 332 0.88 2.27 -23.61
CA LEU A 332 1.26 3.65 -23.91
C LEU A 332 2.69 3.76 -24.41
N GLU A 333 3.61 2.99 -23.82
CA GLU A 333 5.00 2.90 -24.25
C GLU A 333 5.11 2.41 -25.70
N GLY A 334 4.45 1.28 -26.04
CA GLY A 334 4.50 0.70 -27.39
C GLY A 334 3.81 1.50 -28.47
N MET A 335 2.80 2.30 -28.12
CA MET A 335 2.14 3.18 -29.08
C MET A 335 2.84 4.54 -29.24
N HIS A 336 3.81 4.87 -28.39
CA HIS A 336 4.29 6.26 -28.20
C HIS A 336 3.10 7.22 -28.01
N ALA A 337 2.15 6.79 -27.17
CA ALA A 337 0.81 7.35 -27.08
C ALA A 337 0.81 8.85 -26.74
N ASP A 338 -0.07 9.59 -27.42
CA ASP A 338 -0.33 10.99 -27.12
C ASP A 338 -1.41 11.17 -26.04
N PHE A 339 -1.88 12.41 -25.87
CA PHE A 339 -2.91 12.74 -24.89
C PHE A 339 -4.28 12.08 -25.19
N ILE A 340 -4.61 11.86 -26.46
CA ILE A 340 -5.87 11.26 -26.91
C ILE A 340 -5.79 9.73 -26.85
N ASP A 341 -4.66 9.14 -27.25
CA ASP A 341 -4.44 7.69 -27.11
C ASP A 341 -4.52 7.28 -25.63
N SER A 342 -3.85 8.04 -24.76
CA SER A 342 -3.90 7.81 -23.31
C SER A 342 -5.28 8.02 -22.71
N LEU A 343 -6.13 8.88 -23.29
CA LEU A 343 -7.54 9.00 -22.87
C LEU A 343 -8.28 7.68 -23.06
N TRP A 344 -8.11 7.01 -24.21
CA TRP A 344 -8.78 5.74 -24.47
C TRP A 344 -8.28 4.62 -23.55
N VAL A 345 -6.98 4.54 -23.30
CA VAL A 345 -6.40 3.59 -22.33
C VAL A 345 -6.94 3.85 -20.92
N ASN A 346 -7.03 5.12 -20.51
CA ASN A 346 -7.62 5.51 -19.22
C ASN A 346 -9.09 5.11 -19.13
N LEU A 347 -9.90 5.40 -20.15
CA LEU A 347 -11.32 5.05 -20.19
C LEU A 347 -11.54 3.53 -20.17
N ALA A 348 -10.72 2.76 -20.89
CA ALA A 348 -10.77 1.30 -20.88
C ALA A 348 -10.44 0.74 -19.49
N GLY A 349 -9.35 1.20 -18.87
CA GLY A 349 -8.97 0.76 -17.53
C GLY A 349 -9.99 1.14 -16.44
N LEU A 350 -10.49 2.37 -16.45
CA LEU A 350 -11.55 2.82 -15.54
C LEU A 350 -12.86 2.04 -15.77
N GLY A 351 -13.19 1.74 -17.03
CA GLY A 351 -14.35 0.92 -17.40
C GLY A 351 -14.26 -0.50 -16.84
N LEU A 352 -13.09 -1.14 -16.97
CA LEU A 352 -12.82 -2.47 -16.40
C LEU A 352 -12.89 -2.45 -14.87
N MET A 353 -12.27 -1.45 -14.22
CA MET A 353 -12.38 -1.28 -12.76
C MET A 353 -13.84 -1.15 -12.31
N LEU A 354 -14.64 -0.36 -13.03
CA LEU A 354 -16.05 -0.16 -12.70
C LEU A 354 -16.88 -1.44 -12.92
N LEU A 355 -16.64 -2.15 -14.02
CA LEU A 355 -17.30 -3.42 -14.31
C LEU A 355 -17.02 -4.45 -13.21
N SER A 356 -15.74 -4.60 -12.82
CA SER A 356 -15.34 -5.48 -11.73
C SER A 356 -15.96 -5.06 -10.39
N ALA A 357 -16.01 -3.76 -10.09
CA ALA A 357 -16.63 -3.26 -8.86
C ALA A 357 -18.13 -3.57 -8.81
N ARG A 358 -18.85 -3.37 -9.92
CA ARG A 358 -20.27 -3.74 -10.04
C ARG A 358 -20.49 -5.23 -9.88
N LEU A 359 -19.64 -6.05 -10.51
CA LEU A 359 -19.68 -7.50 -10.39
C LEU A 359 -19.48 -7.94 -8.94
N LEU A 360 -18.44 -7.46 -8.27
CA LEU A 360 -18.17 -7.79 -6.86
C LEU A 360 -19.30 -7.32 -5.94
N ASN A 361 -19.81 -6.11 -6.12
CA ASN A 361 -20.96 -5.61 -5.36
C ASN A 361 -22.24 -6.43 -5.61
N TRP A 362 -22.44 -6.97 -6.82
CA TRP A 362 -23.53 -7.87 -7.13
C TRP A 362 -23.33 -9.23 -6.46
N LEU A 363 -22.12 -9.80 -6.51
CA LEU A 363 -21.78 -11.06 -5.83
C LEU A 363 -21.94 -10.99 -4.31
N ASP A 364 -21.57 -9.86 -3.69
CA ASP A 364 -21.74 -9.63 -2.24
C ASP A 364 -23.20 -9.64 -1.79
N ARG A 365 -24.14 -9.31 -2.69
CA ARG A 365 -25.59 -9.41 -2.41
C ARG A 365 -26.08 -10.86 -2.40
N LYS A 366 -25.23 -11.84 -2.76
CA LYS A 366 -25.55 -13.26 -2.85
C LYS A 366 -26.82 -13.47 -3.69
N PRO A 367 -26.80 -13.13 -5.00
CA PRO A 367 -27.99 -13.13 -5.85
C PRO A 367 -28.72 -14.48 -5.87
N TRP A 368 -27.98 -15.57 -5.65
CA TRP A 368 -28.52 -16.93 -5.48
C TRP A 368 -29.38 -17.15 -4.22
N LYS A 369 -29.39 -16.23 -3.25
CA LYS A 369 -30.30 -16.29 -2.08
C LYS A 369 -31.70 -15.75 -2.37
N ASN A 370 -31.85 -14.93 -3.40
CA ASN A 370 -33.13 -14.34 -3.80
C ASN A 370 -33.76 -15.08 -4.99
N LEU A 371 -33.43 -16.36 -5.16
CA LEU A 371 -34.11 -17.22 -6.11
C LEU A 371 -35.53 -17.48 -5.58
N THR A 372 -36.49 -16.62 -5.92
CA THR A 372 -37.90 -16.99 -5.93
C THR A 372 -38.02 -18.29 -6.71
N GLN A 373 -38.65 -19.32 -6.15
CA GLN A 373 -38.84 -20.60 -6.84
C GLN A 373 -39.35 -20.31 -8.26
N PRO A 374 -38.59 -20.63 -9.32
CA PRO A 374 -39.04 -20.35 -10.66
C PRO A 374 -40.26 -21.21 -10.95
N ALA A 375 -41.32 -20.59 -11.48
CA ALA A 375 -42.37 -21.34 -12.14
C ALA A 375 -41.72 -22.19 -13.26
N VAL A 376 -42.09 -23.46 -13.25
CA VAL A 376 -41.57 -24.57 -14.06
C VAL A 376 -41.58 -24.25 -15.56
N ASN A 377 -40.39 -24.06 -16.16
CA ASN A 377 -39.86 -24.83 -17.31
C ASN A 377 -38.46 -24.31 -17.69
N PRO A 378 -37.36 -25.07 -17.48
CA PRO A 378 -36.03 -24.61 -17.86
C PRO A 378 -35.87 -24.53 -19.39
N ASP A 379 -35.39 -23.39 -19.88
CA ASP A 379 -34.97 -23.23 -21.28
C ASP A 379 -33.65 -23.98 -21.50
N TRP A 380 -33.76 -25.26 -21.86
CA TRP A 380 -32.63 -26.19 -22.03
C TRP A 380 -31.61 -25.74 -23.09
N SER A 381 -32.01 -24.90 -24.05
CA SER A 381 -31.10 -24.37 -25.07
C SER A 381 -30.03 -23.47 -24.44
N LYS A 382 -30.44 -22.58 -23.53
CA LYS A 382 -29.54 -21.66 -22.81
C LYS A 382 -28.69 -22.40 -21.79
N GLN A 383 -29.26 -23.41 -21.13
CA GLN A 383 -28.51 -24.25 -20.18
C GLN A 383 -27.45 -25.08 -20.89
N PHE A 384 -27.74 -25.61 -22.08
CA PHE A 384 -26.78 -26.36 -22.88
C PHE A 384 -25.61 -25.50 -23.36
N VAL A 385 -25.88 -24.28 -23.87
CA VAL A 385 -24.82 -23.33 -24.26
C VAL A 385 -23.97 -22.94 -23.04
N LEU A 386 -24.59 -22.66 -21.90
CA LEU A 386 -23.88 -22.35 -20.66
C LEU A 386 -23.01 -23.53 -20.20
N ALA A 387 -23.57 -24.74 -20.18
CA ALA A 387 -22.85 -25.95 -19.79
C ALA A 387 -21.66 -26.22 -20.72
N SER A 388 -21.86 -26.07 -22.03
CA SER A 388 -20.80 -26.25 -23.03
C SER A 388 -19.70 -25.21 -22.87
N THR A 389 -20.07 -23.95 -22.59
CA THR A 389 -19.11 -22.87 -22.32
C THR A 389 -18.33 -23.15 -21.04
N LEU A 390 -19.00 -23.62 -19.97
CA LEU A 390 -18.35 -23.99 -18.71
C LEU A 390 -17.39 -25.17 -18.89
N VAL A 391 -17.77 -26.18 -19.69
CA VAL A 391 -16.92 -27.33 -20.03
C VAL A 391 -15.70 -26.90 -20.84
N ILE A 392 -15.86 -26.00 -21.81
CA ILE A 392 -14.72 -25.45 -22.57
C ILE A 392 -13.81 -24.64 -21.63
N LEU A 393 -14.38 -23.82 -20.74
CA LEU A 393 -13.62 -23.03 -19.77
C LEU A 393 -12.88 -23.87 -18.72
N THR A 394 -13.35 -25.08 -18.42
CA THR A 394 -12.65 -26.01 -17.51
C THR A 394 -11.61 -26.87 -18.22
N ILE A 395 -11.88 -27.30 -19.46
CA ILE A 395 -11.00 -28.18 -20.23
C ILE A 395 -9.86 -27.41 -20.90
N ALA A 396 -10.09 -26.21 -21.43
CA ALA A 396 -9.06 -25.44 -22.14
C ALA A 396 -7.81 -25.16 -21.29
N PRO A 397 -7.91 -24.78 -20.00
CA PRO A 397 -6.74 -24.63 -19.13
C PRO A 397 -5.99 -25.96 -18.89
N LEU A 398 -6.70 -27.08 -18.79
CA LEU A 398 -6.12 -28.42 -18.63
C LEU A 398 -5.36 -28.87 -19.88
N GLN A 399 -5.83 -28.49 -21.07
CA GLN A 399 -5.15 -28.76 -22.34
C GLN A 399 -3.91 -27.88 -22.54
N LEU A 400 -3.95 -26.63 -22.06
CA LEU A 400 -2.77 -25.77 -21.98
C LEU A 400 -1.69 -26.34 -21.05
N LEU A 401 -2.08 -26.98 -19.93
CA LEU A 401 -1.15 -27.66 -19.02
C LEU A 401 -0.49 -28.90 -19.64
N GLN A 402 -1.11 -29.53 -20.63
CA GLN A 402 -0.60 -30.73 -21.32
C GLN A 402 0.13 -30.41 -22.62
N SER A 403 0.09 -29.15 -23.07
CA SER A 403 0.85 -28.73 -24.24
C SER A 403 2.32 -28.65 -23.85
N PRO A 404 3.24 -29.38 -24.51
CA PRO A 404 4.67 -29.24 -24.23
C PRO A 404 5.03 -27.77 -24.43
N ALA A 405 5.60 -27.14 -23.40
CA ALA A 405 5.96 -25.72 -23.43
C ALA A 405 6.72 -25.43 -24.73
N ALA A 406 6.15 -24.60 -25.61
CA ALA A 406 6.87 -24.09 -26.76
C ALA A 406 8.05 -23.27 -26.22
N ASN A 407 9.26 -23.76 -26.51
CA ASN A 407 10.60 -23.26 -26.15
C ASN A 407 11.16 -23.59 -24.76
N PRO A 408 11.95 -24.66 -24.64
CA PRO A 408 12.97 -24.81 -23.61
C PRO A 408 14.25 -24.03 -23.98
N SER A 409 14.15 -22.76 -24.41
CA SER A 409 15.33 -21.90 -24.62
C SER A 409 15.66 -21.01 -23.42
N LEU A 410 14.88 -21.07 -22.34
CA LEU A 410 15.21 -20.48 -21.04
C LEU A 410 16.00 -21.43 -20.11
N ALA A 411 16.37 -22.61 -20.59
CA ALA A 411 17.18 -23.58 -19.86
C ALA A 411 18.49 -23.88 -20.61
N ALA A 412 19.50 -23.01 -20.42
CA ALA A 412 20.94 -23.36 -20.38
C ALA A 412 21.81 -22.09 -20.54
N THR A 413 21.82 -21.23 -19.55
CA THR A 413 23.13 -20.80 -19.03
C THR A 413 23.19 -21.37 -17.62
N THR A 414 23.61 -22.63 -17.54
CA THR A 414 24.11 -23.21 -16.31
C THR A 414 25.17 -22.25 -15.78
N PRO A 415 25.01 -21.59 -14.62
CA PRO A 415 26.21 -21.19 -13.91
C PRO A 415 26.92 -22.50 -13.64
N THR A 416 28.12 -22.66 -14.16
CA THR A 416 29.01 -23.70 -13.68
C THR A 416 29.00 -23.53 -12.16
N ILE A 417 28.44 -24.50 -11.44
CA ILE A 417 28.76 -24.66 -10.04
C ILE A 417 30.26 -24.94 -10.11
N ALA A 418 31.08 -23.89 -10.00
CA ALA A 418 32.40 -24.07 -9.47
C ALA A 418 32.14 -24.84 -8.18
N GLU A 419 32.70 -26.05 -8.10
CA GLU A 419 32.81 -26.75 -6.84
C GLU A 419 33.40 -25.72 -5.86
N THR A 420 32.54 -25.08 -5.09
CA THR A 420 32.91 -24.55 -3.80
C THR A 420 33.28 -25.79 -3.03
N VAL A 421 34.54 -26.18 -3.16
CA VAL A 421 35.30 -26.76 -2.07
C VAL A 421 34.85 -25.95 -0.86
N VAL A 422 34.10 -26.60 0.01
CA VAL A 422 33.84 -26.07 1.34
C VAL A 422 35.22 -25.95 1.95
N ALA A 423 35.82 -24.77 1.82
CA ALA A 423 36.95 -24.40 2.63
C ALA A 423 36.43 -24.54 4.07
N GLU A 424 37.04 -25.44 4.82
CA GLU A 424 36.83 -25.52 6.25
C GLU A 424 36.90 -24.10 6.83
N PRO A 425 35.99 -23.75 7.75
CA PRO A 425 35.97 -22.41 8.31
C PRO A 425 37.34 -22.11 8.90
N ASP A 426 37.97 -21.03 8.42
CA ASP A 426 39.20 -20.51 8.99
C ASP A 426 38.89 -20.07 10.42
N LEU A 427 39.29 -20.90 11.39
CA LEU A 427 39.10 -20.72 12.83
C LEU A 427 39.95 -19.55 13.40
N ALA A 428 40.31 -18.57 12.56
CA ALA A 428 41.12 -17.41 12.92
C ALA A 428 40.30 -16.13 13.21
N ILE A 429 38.97 -16.13 13.05
CA ILE A 429 38.13 -14.92 13.27
C ILE A 429 37.30 -14.95 14.57
N VAL A 430 37.37 -16.04 15.35
CA VAL A 430 36.84 -16.07 16.71
C VAL A 430 37.99 -16.50 17.62
N GLY A 431 38.43 -15.61 18.51
CA GLY A 431 39.54 -15.85 19.45
C GLY A 431 39.27 -16.97 20.45
N LEU A 432 39.30 -18.22 19.98
CA LEU A 432 39.12 -19.45 20.73
C LEU A 432 40.08 -20.53 20.19
N ARG A 433 41.36 -20.17 20.03
CA ARG A 433 42.37 -21.09 19.47
C ARG A 433 43.05 -22.02 20.48
N ASP A 434 42.66 -22.00 21.76
CA ASP A 434 43.32 -22.79 22.81
C ASP A 434 42.41 -23.84 23.50
N LEU A 435 41.30 -24.28 22.89
CA LEU A 435 40.41 -25.27 23.51
C LEU A 435 40.25 -26.60 22.76
N ALA A 436 41.16 -26.96 21.84
CA ALA A 436 41.08 -28.25 21.17
C ALA A 436 42.45 -28.88 20.87
N VAL A 437 43.20 -29.23 21.93
CA VAL A 437 44.13 -30.37 21.87
C VAL A 437 43.98 -31.17 23.16
N GLY A 438 43.59 -32.45 23.01
CA GLY A 438 43.88 -33.51 23.96
C GLY A 438 42.78 -33.86 24.97
N SER A 439 41.83 -34.72 24.58
CA SER A 439 41.26 -35.67 25.51
C SER A 439 42.10 -36.95 25.49
N GLU A 440 43.25 -36.92 26.16
CA GLU A 440 43.86 -38.12 26.74
C GLU A 440 43.79 -38.01 28.27
N LEU A 441 43.68 -39.17 28.88
CA LEU A 441 43.53 -39.43 30.30
C LEU A 441 44.64 -38.79 31.17
N SER A 442 44.31 -38.60 32.46
CA SER A 442 45.20 -38.70 33.65
C SER A 442 45.47 -37.41 34.45
N ASN A 443 44.86 -37.38 35.63
CA ASN A 443 45.38 -37.01 36.96
C ASN A 443 45.96 -35.61 37.30
N THR A 444 45.51 -35.20 38.49
CA THR A 444 46.21 -34.49 39.59
C THR A 444 46.41 -32.97 39.56
N GLU A 445 45.84 -32.38 40.62
CA GLU A 445 46.35 -31.34 41.51
C GLU A 445 46.22 -29.84 41.18
N GLN A 446 45.44 -29.21 42.07
CA GLN A 446 45.71 -27.97 42.82
C GLN A 446 45.96 -26.64 42.08
N VAL A 447 44.92 -25.79 42.16
CA VAL A 447 44.92 -24.42 42.75
C VAL A 447 46.13 -23.51 42.46
N THR A 448 45.91 -22.31 41.90
CA THR A 448 45.92 -21.01 42.62
C THR A 448 45.57 -19.84 41.68
N PHE A 449 44.75 -18.91 42.18
CA PHE A 449 44.39 -17.62 41.57
C PHE A 449 45.49 -16.56 41.82
N THR A 450 45.82 -15.75 40.81
CA THR A 450 46.36 -14.38 40.98
C THR A 450 45.83 -13.46 39.88
N ALA A 451 45.09 -12.43 40.27
CA ALA A 451 45.00 -11.13 39.57
C ALA A 451 45.90 -10.14 40.35
N PRO A 452 46.13 -8.86 39.97
CA PRO A 452 45.69 -8.06 38.80
C PRO A 452 46.84 -7.20 38.18
N GLU A 453 46.57 -6.37 37.16
CA GLU A 453 46.86 -4.91 37.23
C GLU A 453 46.32 -4.16 36.01
N ALA A 454 45.79 -2.97 36.28
CA ALA A 454 45.16 -2.07 35.33
C ALA A 454 46.14 -1.00 34.85
N ALA A 455 45.98 -0.54 33.60
CA ALA A 455 46.40 0.79 33.19
C ALA A 455 45.41 1.35 32.17
N ILE A 456 44.82 2.49 32.53
CA ILE A 456 43.92 3.32 31.74
C ILE A 456 44.79 4.36 31.02
N GLU A 457 44.62 4.55 29.71
CA GLU A 457 45.08 5.77 29.02
C GLU A 457 44.00 6.32 28.08
N LEU A 458 43.82 7.63 28.16
CA LEU A 458 42.84 8.49 27.49
C LEU A 458 43.39 9.03 26.14
N PRO A 459 42.54 9.60 25.26
CA PRO A 459 42.89 9.87 23.86
C PRO A 459 43.50 11.26 23.65
N GLU A 460 44.29 11.41 22.58
CA GLU A 460 44.81 12.69 22.10
C GLU A 460 44.25 13.11 20.72
N PRO A 461 44.31 14.41 20.39
CA PRO A 461 43.37 15.07 19.49
C PRO A 461 43.96 15.38 18.10
N LEU A 462 43.08 15.53 17.10
CA LEU A 462 42.96 16.71 16.22
C LEU A 462 41.68 16.62 15.37
#